data_AF-A0A0H2SVX8-F1
#
_entry.id   AF-A0A0H2SVX8-F1
#
_cell.length_a   1.000
_cell.length_b   1.000
_cell.length_c   1.000
_cell.angle_alpha   90.00
_cell.angle_beta   90.00
_cell.angle_gamma   90.00
#
_symmetry.space_group_name_H-M   'P 1'
#
loop_
_entity.id
_entity.type
_entity.pdbx_description
1 polymer ?
#
loop_
_entity_poly.entity_id
_entity_poly.type
_entity_poly.pdbx_seq_one_letter_code
_entity_poly.pdbx_strand_id
1 'polypeptide(L)'
;MIKAILIKIIKNLNSTSDLIDELYSNPYLAQTIGFDPIRNYVPAKSTFSMFRKSFDINIIYLLITDLLFKGISSGFISTEFLAVDSFPNHAAQAA
;
A
#
# COMPACT_ATOMS: atom_id res chain seq x y z
N MET A 1 3.21 -9.23 -5.60
CA MET A 1 2.81 -7.93 -6.21
C MET A 1 1.90 -7.10 -5.30
N ILE A 2 0.71 -7.60 -4.90
CA ILE A 2 -0.22 -6.87 -3.99
C ILE A 2 0.49 -6.35 -2.73
N LYS A 3 1.20 -7.24 -1.99
CA LYS A 3 1.98 -6.87 -0.80
C LYS A 3 3.00 -5.75 -1.07
N ALA A 4 3.65 -5.76 -2.24
CA ALA A 4 4.62 -4.74 -2.61
C ALA A 4 3.95 -3.37 -2.88
N ILE A 5 2.78 -3.37 -3.52
CA ILE A 5 1.98 -2.15 -3.70
C ILE A 5 1.46 -1.62 -2.36
N LEU A 6 1.08 -2.51 -1.44
CA LEU A 6 0.68 -2.14 -0.09
C LEU A 6 1.84 -1.45 0.66
N ILE A 7 3.05 -2.02 0.61
CA ILE A 7 4.26 -1.39 1.17
C ILE A 7 4.53 -0.02 0.55
N LYS A 8 4.37 0.12 -0.77
CA LYS A 8 4.52 1.39 -1.45
C LYS A 8 3.62 2.48 -0.84
N ILE A 9 2.36 2.14 -0.55
CA ILE A 9 1.38 3.07 0.05
C ILE A 9 1.74 3.35 1.52
N ILE A 10 2.00 2.32 2.32
CA ILE A 10 2.30 2.46 3.76
C ILE A 10 3.56 3.29 3.98
N LYS A 11 4.61 3.08 3.17
CA LYS A 11 5.86 3.83 3.24
C LYS A 11 5.81 5.17 2.47
N ASN A 12 4.66 5.53 1.90
CA ASN A 12 4.46 6.73 1.08
C ASN A 12 5.52 6.92 -0.01
N LEU A 13 5.88 5.84 -0.72
CA LEU A 13 6.85 5.87 -1.80
C LEU A 13 6.19 6.44 -3.06
N ASN A 14 6.82 7.42 -3.70
CA ASN A 14 6.21 8.15 -4.81
C ASN A 14 6.18 7.31 -6.09
N SER A 15 7.29 6.65 -6.42
CA SER A 15 7.49 5.96 -7.68
C SER A 15 7.62 4.43 -7.52
N THR A 16 7.44 3.70 -8.63
CA THR A 16 7.75 2.26 -8.66
C THR A 16 9.24 1.99 -8.59
N SER A 17 10.07 2.95 -9.04
CA SER A 17 11.53 2.83 -8.91
C SER A 17 11.92 2.87 -7.43
N ASP A 18 11.36 3.81 -6.67
CA ASP A 18 11.61 3.95 -5.22
C ASP A 18 11.24 2.66 -4.47
N LEU A 19 10.13 2.00 -4.88
CA LEU A 19 9.75 0.70 -4.34
C LEU A 19 10.78 -0.39 -4.67
N ILE A 20 11.28 -0.44 -5.90
CA ILE A 20 12.28 -1.43 -6.29
C ILE A 20 13.59 -1.21 -5.53
N ASP A 21 14.03 0.05 -5.42
CA ASP A 21 15.24 0.42 -4.70
C ASP A 21 15.14 0.07 -3.21
N GLU A 22 13.97 0.28 -2.60
CA GLU A 22 13.68 -0.14 -1.23
C GLU A 22 13.77 -1.67 -1.07
N LEU A 23 13.22 -2.43 -2.01
CA LEU A 23 13.23 -3.90 -1.95
C LEU A 23 14.64 -4.50 -2.15
N TYR A 24 15.49 -3.83 -2.93
CA TYR A 24 16.90 -4.20 -3.04
C TYR A 24 17.69 -3.80 -1.78
N SER A 25 17.41 -2.62 -1.24
CA SER A 25 18.09 -2.09 -0.06
C SER A 25 17.68 -2.81 1.23
N ASN A 26 16.51 -3.44 1.26
CA ASN A 26 16.00 -4.19 2.41
C ASN A 26 15.61 -5.64 2.02
N PRO A 27 16.59 -6.55 1.96
CA PRO A 27 16.34 -7.94 1.58
C PRO A 27 15.35 -8.68 2.47
N TYR A 28 15.31 -8.36 3.76
CA TYR A 28 14.38 -8.95 4.71
C TYR A 28 12.93 -8.56 4.38
N LEU A 29 12.69 -7.28 4.06
CA LEU A 29 11.38 -6.81 3.62
C LEU A 29 10.95 -7.50 2.33
N ALA A 30 11.86 -7.61 1.35
CA ALA A 30 11.59 -8.30 0.09
C ALA A 30 11.19 -9.78 0.30
N GLN A 31 11.92 -10.50 1.16
CA GLN A 31 11.57 -11.88 1.54
C GLN A 31 10.21 -11.96 2.24
N THR A 32 9.93 -11.07 3.19
CA THR A 32 8.66 -11.04 3.93
C THR A 32 7.45 -10.87 3.00
N ILE A 33 7.61 -10.12 1.91
CA ILE A 33 6.53 -9.93 0.92
C ILE A 33 6.53 -10.96 -0.21
N GLY A 34 7.42 -11.95 -0.16
CA GLY A 34 7.47 -13.10 -1.07
C GLY A 34 8.38 -12.93 -2.29
N PHE A 35 9.36 -12.03 -2.24
CA PHE A 35 10.41 -11.91 -3.25
C PHE A 35 11.72 -12.47 -2.75
N ASP A 36 12.59 -12.91 -3.67
CA ASP A 36 13.90 -13.44 -3.33
C ASP A 36 15.00 -12.50 -3.87
N PRO A 37 15.44 -11.51 -3.09
CA PRO A 37 16.49 -10.57 -3.50
C PRO A 37 17.86 -11.25 -3.64
N ILE A 38 18.11 -12.35 -2.92
CA ILE A 38 19.38 -13.11 -3.00
C ILE A 38 19.51 -13.73 -4.40
N ARG A 39 18.38 -14.13 -4.99
CA ARG A 39 18.30 -14.65 -6.37
C ARG A 39 17.93 -13.58 -7.41
N ASN A 40 18.02 -12.29 -7.09
CA ASN A 40 17.60 -11.18 -7.96
C ASN A 40 16.14 -11.29 -8.46
N TYR A 41 15.25 -11.85 -7.64
CA TYR A 41 13.84 -12.06 -7.97
C TYR A 41 12.94 -10.90 -7.51
N VAL A 42 13.47 -9.67 -7.46
CA VAL A 42 12.64 -8.47 -7.34
C VAL A 42 12.11 -8.13 -8.73
N PRO A 43 10.78 -8.08 -8.94
CA PRO A 43 10.22 -7.84 -10.26
C PRO A 43 10.69 -6.50 -10.86
N ALA A 44 10.98 -6.49 -12.16
CA ALA A 44 11.33 -5.28 -12.87
C ALA A 44 10.14 -4.29 -12.95
N LYS A 45 10.45 -3.02 -13.23
CA LYS A 45 9.45 -1.95 -13.39
C LYS A 45 8.37 -2.28 -14.43
N SER A 46 8.72 -2.98 -15.51
CA SER A 46 7.78 -3.45 -16.53
C SER A 46 6.74 -4.42 -15.96
N THR A 47 7.16 -5.37 -15.13
CA THR A 47 6.27 -6.32 -14.44
C THR A 47 5.29 -5.60 -13.52
N PHE A 48 5.76 -4.59 -12.77
CA PHE A 48 4.88 -3.74 -11.97
C PHE A 48 3.90 -2.94 -12.82
N SER A 49 4.33 -2.41 -13.96
CA SER A 49 3.46 -1.67 -14.89
C SER A 49 2.36 -2.57 -15.46
N MET A 50 2.73 -3.78 -15.92
CA MET A 50 1.76 -4.77 -16.43
C MET A 50 0.75 -5.16 -15.36
N PHE A 51 1.22 -5.46 -14.14
CA PHE A 51 0.33 -5.77 -13.03
C PHE A 51 -0.63 -4.62 -12.72
N ARG A 52 -0.14 -3.37 -12.68
CA ARG A 52 -0.99 -2.20 -12.40
C ARG A 52 -2.06 -1.98 -13.47
N LYS A 53 -1.79 -2.33 -14.73
CA LYS A 53 -2.78 -2.23 -15.81
C LYS A 53 -3.91 -3.24 -15.69
N SER A 54 -3.63 -4.43 -15.15
CA SER A 54 -4.62 -5.50 -15.00
C SER A 54 -5.28 -5.55 -13.63
N PHE A 55 -4.77 -4.81 -12.65
CA PHE A 55 -5.18 -4.88 -11.26
C PHE A 55 -6.03 -3.67 -10.86
N ASP A 56 -7.23 -3.93 -10.32
CA ASP A 56 -8.08 -2.90 -9.74
C ASP A 56 -7.51 -2.41 -8.39
N ILE A 57 -7.08 -1.15 -8.36
CA ILE A 57 -6.49 -0.53 -7.17
C ILE A 57 -7.47 -0.46 -5.99
N ASN A 58 -8.79 -0.47 -6.25
CA ASN A 58 -9.81 -0.47 -5.20
C ASN A 58 -9.70 -1.68 -4.26
N ILE A 59 -9.18 -2.81 -4.75
CA ILE A 59 -8.91 -4.00 -3.94
C ILE A 59 -7.92 -3.67 -2.81
N ILE A 60 -6.93 -2.81 -3.03
CA ILE A 60 -5.96 -2.44 -1.99
C ILE A 60 -6.62 -1.59 -0.92
N TYR A 61 -7.46 -0.63 -1.31
CA TYR A 61 -8.20 0.19 -0.35
C TYR A 61 -9.15 -0.67 0.49
N LEU A 62 -9.86 -1.60 -0.14
CA LEU A 62 -10.71 -2.57 0.56
C LEU A 62 -9.90 -3.40 1.58
N LEU A 63 -8.72 -3.88 1.19
CA LEU A 63 -7.84 -4.62 2.10
C LEU A 63 -7.34 -3.75 3.26
N ILE A 64 -6.95 -2.50 3.01
CA ILE A 64 -6.52 -1.57 4.07
C ILE A 64 -7.67 -1.31 5.03
N THR A 65 -8.87 -1.04 4.51
CA THR A 65 -10.06 -0.80 5.33
C THR A 65 -10.45 -2.03 6.15
N ASP A 66 -10.44 -3.23 5.56
CA ASP A 66 -10.69 -4.49 6.28
C ASP A 66 -9.66 -4.73 7.40
N LEU A 67 -8.37 -4.52 7.11
CA LEU A 67 -7.30 -4.65 8.11
C LEU A 67 -7.42 -3.61 9.23
N LEU A 68 -7.81 -2.37 8.90
CA LEU A 68 -8.08 -1.32 9.88
C LEU A 68 -9.22 -1.74 10.82
N PHE A 69 -10.36 -2.18 10.28
CA PHE A 69 -11.49 -2.62 11.08
C PHE A 69 -11.17 -3.85 11.94
N LYS A 70 -10.37 -4.79 11.42
CA LYS A 70 -9.87 -5.92 12.21
C LYS A 70 -8.97 -5.48 13.35
N GLY A 71 -8.05 -4.53 13.10
CA GLY A 71 -7.17 -3.96 14.11
C GLY A 71 -7.92 -3.20 15.21
N ILE A 72 -8.98 -2.48 14.84
CA ILE A 72 -9.89 -1.84 15.81
C ILE A 72 -10.61 -2.91 16.65
N SER A 73 -11.19 -3.90 15.97
CA SER A 73 -11.97 -4.96 16.63
C SER A 73 -11.13 -5.83 17.57
N SER A 74 -9.84 -6.00 17.29
CA SER A 74 -8.90 -6.72 18.15
C SER A 74 -8.34 -5.88 19.31
N GLY A 75 -8.69 -4.60 19.40
CA GLY A 75 -8.15 -3.66 20.38
C GLY A 75 -6.69 -3.27 20.12
N PHE A 76 -6.13 -3.64 18.96
CA PHE A 76 -4.76 -3.27 18.56
C PHE A 76 -4.68 -1.81 18.09
N ILE A 77 -5.76 -1.29 17.50
CA ILE A 77 -5.87 0.10 17.05
C ILE A 77 -6.90 0.81 17.93
N SER A 78 -6.45 1.80 18.71
CA SER A 78 -7.37 2.68 19.44
C SER A 78 -8.05 3.65 18.47
N THR A 79 -9.36 3.79 18.62
CA THR A 79 -10.15 4.77 17.86
C THR A 79 -10.22 6.13 18.55
N GLU A 80 -9.62 6.28 19.74
CA GLU A 80 -9.70 7.50 20.56
C GLU A 80 -9.04 8.72 19.89
N PHE A 81 -8.17 8.49 18.90
CA PHE A 81 -7.47 9.55 18.14
C PHE A 81 -7.73 9.50 16.63
N LEU A 82 -8.76 8.78 16.18
CA LEU A 82 -9.17 8.80 14.76
C LEU A 82 -9.81 10.15 14.44
N ALA A 83 -9.00 11.11 13.98
CA ALA A 83 -9.50 12.32 13.37
C ALA A 83 -10.12 11.97 12.02
N VAL A 84 -11.44 12.18 11.90
CA VAL A 84 -12.09 12.23 10.59
C VAL A 84 -11.57 13.48 9.90
N ASP A 85 -10.67 13.32 8.93
CA ASP A 85 -10.29 14.41 8.03
C ASP A 85 -11.47 14.67 7.08
N SER A 86 -12.48 15.36 7.60
CA SER A 86 -13.58 15.87 6.81
C SER A 86 -13.05 17.05 6.00
N PHE A 87 -12.45 16.76 4.84
CA PHE A 87 -12.36 17.76 3.78
C PHE A 87 -13.80 18.24 3.49
N PRO A 88 -14.12 19.54 3.68
CA PRO A 88 -15.43 20.03 3.33
C PRO A 88 -15.54 19.96 1.81
N ASN A 89 -16.41 19.08 1.30
CA ASN A 89 -16.89 19.15 -0.07
C ASN A 89 -17.44 20.57 -0.29
N HIS A 90 -16.67 21.43 -0.97
CA HIS A 90 -17.09 22.74 -1.46
C HIS A 90 -18.11 22.59 -2.62
N ALA A 91 -19.12 21.73 -2.43
CA ALA A 91 -20.20 21.49 -3.38
C ALA A 91 -21.60 21.64 -2.74
N ALA A 92 -21.69 22.09 -1.48
CA ALA A 92 -22.96 22.34 -0.79
C ALA A 92 -23.18 23.83 -0.43
N GLN A 93 -22.39 24.74 -0.99
CA GLN A 93 -22.59 26.19 -0.85
C GLN A 93 -22.30 26.90 -2.18
N ALA A 94 -23.12 26.65 -3.19
CA ALA A 94 -23.41 27.57 -4.31
C ALA A 94 -24.29 26.86 -5.36
N ALA A 95 -25.61 26.90 -5.18
CA ALA A 95 -26.65 26.97 -6.22
C ALA A 95 -28.03 26.93 -5.57
#